data_AF-A0A811N661-F1
#
_entry.id   AF-A0A811N661-F1
#
_cell.length_a   1.000
_cell.length_b   1.000
_cell.length_c   1.000
_cell.angle_alpha   90.00
_cell.angle_beta   90.00
_cell.angle_gamma   90.00
#
_symmetry.space_group_name_H-M   'P 1'
#
loop_
_entity.id
_entity.type
_entity.pdbx_description
1 polymer ?
#
loop_
_entity_poly.entity_id
_entity_poly.type
_entity_poly.pdbx_seq_one_letter_code
_entity_poly.pdbx_strand_id
1 'polypeptide(L)'
;MGRRFKLFKHYAQHVHNWNTYVPADPEKAAIYRRKRRQVELLLSKGEDVSHIDDQYLPLELYRNADGSDPFLSEYDKNLLKQIQHGVVKDATVELFA
;
A
#
# COMPACT_ATOMS: atom_id res chain seq x y z
N MET A 1 13.06 3.19 -17.45
CA MET A 1 11.66 3.55 -17.14
C MET A 1 10.76 2.34 -16.85
N GLY A 2 10.62 1.34 -17.74
CA GLY A 2 9.61 0.26 -17.58
C GLY A 2 9.71 -0.61 -16.31
N ARG A 3 10.92 -0.91 -15.81
CA ARG A 3 11.12 -1.72 -14.59
C ARG A 3 10.65 -0.99 -13.32
N ARG A 4 10.96 0.31 -13.20
CA ARG A 4 10.57 1.14 -12.05
C ARG A 4 9.06 1.34 -11.99
N PHE A 5 8.44 1.56 -13.15
CA PHE A 5 6.99 1.73 -13.24
C PHE A 5 6.23 0.47 -12.81
N LYS A 6 6.76 -0.73 -13.09
CA LYS A 6 6.19 -1.99 -12.61
C LYS A 6 6.25 -2.11 -11.07
N LEU A 7 7.38 -1.76 -10.46
CA LEU A 7 7.51 -1.74 -9.00
C LEU A 7 6.58 -0.70 -8.37
N PHE A 8 6.59 0.53 -8.90
CA PHE A 8 5.68 1.59 -8.47
C PHE A 8 4.22 1.12 -8.49
N LYS A 9 3.78 0.50 -9.59
CA LYS A 9 2.42 -0.05 -9.70
C LYS A 9 2.12 -1.10 -8.65
N HIS A 10 3.04 -2.03 -8.43
CA HIS A 10 2.86 -3.06 -7.40
C HIS A 10 2.66 -2.43 -6.02
N TYR A 11 3.52 -1.48 -5.65
CA TYR A 11 3.40 -0.76 -4.38
C TYR A 11 2.14 0.11 -4.30
N ALA A 12 1.76 0.78 -5.38
CA ALA A 12 0.54 1.58 -5.44
C ALA A 12 -0.71 0.69 -5.26
N GLN A 13 -0.74 -0.50 -5.87
CA GLN A 13 -1.81 -1.46 -5.69
C GLN A 13 -1.84 -1.98 -4.24
N HIS A 14 -0.68 -2.29 -3.67
CA HIS A 14 -0.58 -2.72 -2.28
C HIS A 14 -1.12 -1.65 -1.31
N VAL A 15 -0.67 -0.40 -1.47
CA VAL A 15 -1.15 0.76 -0.71
C VAL A 15 -2.64 0.97 -0.90
N HIS A 16 -3.14 0.88 -2.12
CA HIS A 16 -4.57 1.00 -2.41
C HIS A 16 -5.38 -0.07 -1.68
N ASN A 17 -5.02 -1.35 -1.85
CA ASN A 17 -5.71 -2.46 -1.23
C ASN A 17 -5.71 -2.34 0.31
N TRP A 18 -4.58 -1.97 0.90
CA TRP A 18 -4.47 -1.72 2.34
C TRP A 18 -5.41 -0.59 2.78
N ASN A 19 -5.36 0.54 2.07
CA ASN A 19 -6.12 1.73 2.43
C ASN A 19 -7.61 1.64 2.08
N THR A 20 -8.06 0.70 1.26
CA THR A 20 -9.49 0.49 0.94
C THR A 20 -10.07 -0.78 1.54
N TYR A 21 -9.24 -1.61 2.18
CA TYR A 21 -9.70 -2.82 2.85
C TYR A 21 -10.79 -2.52 3.88
N VAL A 22 -11.86 -3.30 3.83
CA VAL A 22 -12.93 -3.33 4.82
C VAL A 22 -13.30 -4.80 5.05
N PRO A 23 -13.37 -5.27 6.31
CA PRO A 23 -13.85 -6.61 6.61
C PRO A 23 -15.24 -6.89 6.01
N ALA A 24 -15.48 -8.13 5.57
CA ALA A 24 -16.78 -8.53 5.01
C ALA A 24 -17.91 -8.53 6.06
N ASP A 25 -17.55 -8.80 7.32
CA ASP A 25 -18.48 -8.78 8.44
C ASP A 25 -18.89 -7.33 8.79
N PRO A 26 -20.20 -6.98 8.80
CA PRO A 26 -20.65 -5.61 8.99
C PRO A 26 -20.27 -5.00 10.35
N GLU A 27 -20.26 -5.79 11.43
CA GLU A 27 -19.90 -5.30 12.76
C GLU A 27 -18.40 -4.98 12.82
N LYS A 28 -17.56 -5.90 12.33
CA LYS A 28 -16.12 -5.67 12.18
C LYS A 28 -15.84 -4.49 11.25
N ALA A 29 -16.58 -4.33 10.16
CA ALA A 29 -16.45 -3.21 9.24
C ALA A 29 -16.72 -1.87 9.93
N ALA A 30 -17.76 -1.79 10.77
CA ALA A 30 -18.09 -0.59 11.52
C ALA A 30 -16.98 -0.22 12.52
N ILE A 31 -16.47 -1.21 13.28
CA ILE A 31 -15.35 -1.03 14.20
C ILE A 31 -14.10 -0.55 13.44
N TYR A 32 -13.80 -1.20 12.33
CA TYR A 32 -12.62 -0.92 11.51
C TYR A 32 -12.65 0.52 10.95
N ARG A 33 -13.78 0.95 10.40
CA ARG A 33 -13.99 2.32 9.91
C ARG A 33 -13.86 3.36 11.02
N ARG A 34 -14.43 3.08 12.20
CA ARG A 34 -14.34 3.98 13.36
C ARG A 34 -12.90 4.17 13.80
N LYS A 35 -12.14 3.08 13.95
CA LYS A 35 -10.74 3.13 14.36
C LYS A 35 -9.87 3.86 13.33
N ARG A 36 -10.07 3.63 12.03
CA ARG A 36 -9.33 4.36 10.98
C ARG A 36 -9.59 5.86 11.00
N ARG A 37 -10.85 6.30 11.14
CA ARG A 37 -11.16 7.73 11.29
C ARG A 37 -10.51 8.36 12.52
N GLN A 38 -10.42 7.61 13.61
CA GLN A 38 -9.74 8.07 14.83
C GLN A 38 -8.23 8.25 14.57
N VAL A 39 -7.59 7.28 13.91
CA VAL A 39 -6.18 7.38 13.52
C VAL A 39 -5.93 8.60 12.61
N GLU A 40 -6.74 8.78 11.57
CA GLU A 40 -6.62 9.92 10.65
C GLU A 40 -6.73 11.25 11.39
N LEU A 41 -7.64 11.35 12.37
CA LEU A 41 -7.79 12.54 13.20
C LEU A 41 -6.55 12.78 14.08
N LEU A 42 -6.01 11.75 14.72
CA LEU A 42 -4.81 11.86 15.56
C LEU A 42 -3.59 12.29 14.73
N LEU A 43 -3.39 11.66 13.57
CA LEU A 43 -2.35 12.04 12.61
C LEU A 43 -2.50 13.50 12.15
N SER A 44 -3.73 13.96 11.88
CA SER A 44 -3.96 15.36 11.48
C SER A 44 -3.58 16.38 12.55
N LYS A 45 -3.52 15.96 13.82
CA LYS A 45 -3.09 16.78 14.96
C LYS A 45 -1.60 16.63 15.27
N GLY A 46 -0.88 15.78 14.53
CA GLY A 46 0.51 15.45 14.82
C GLY A 46 0.70 14.61 16.08
N GLU A 47 -0.34 13.90 16.52
CA GLU A 47 -0.24 13.00 17.68
C GLU A 47 0.49 11.70 17.31
N ASP A 48 1.21 11.13 18.27
CA ASP A 48 1.87 9.84 18.10
C ASP A 48 0.84 8.70 18.11
N VAL A 49 0.84 7.90 17.04
CA VAL A 49 -0.04 6.74 16.84
C VAL A 49 0.72 5.41 16.91
N SER A 50 1.97 5.40 17.39
CA SER A 50 2.81 4.19 17.54
C SER A 50 2.19 3.07 18.36
N HIS A 51 1.24 3.40 19.24
CA HIS A 51 0.52 2.47 20.10
C HIS A 51 -0.73 1.85 19.45
N ILE A 52 -1.08 2.26 18.23
CA ILE A 52 -2.26 1.78 17.51
C ILE A 52 -1.87 0.60 16.62
N ASP A 53 -2.73 -0.42 16.53
CA ASP A 53 -2.50 -1.54 15.63
C ASP A 53 -2.30 -1.09 14.18
N ASP A 54 -1.25 -1.61 13.53
CA ASP A 54 -0.86 -1.29 12.15
C ASP A 54 -2.02 -1.41 11.16
N GLN A 55 -2.93 -2.37 11.37
CA GLN A 55 -4.09 -2.59 10.50
C GLN A 55 -5.00 -1.35 10.34
N TYR A 56 -4.93 -0.37 11.25
CA TYR A 56 -5.71 0.88 11.15
C TYR A 56 -4.87 2.07 10.66
N LEU A 57 -3.56 1.90 10.53
CA LEU A 57 -2.66 2.94 10.04
C LEU A 57 -2.77 3.02 8.51
N PRO A 58 -2.91 4.22 7.94
CA PRO A 58 -2.82 4.40 6.51
C PRO A 58 -1.38 4.08 6.05
N LEU A 59 -1.26 3.34 4.96
CA LEU A 59 0.03 3.07 4.34
C LEU A 59 0.33 4.17 3.30
N GLU A 60 1.55 4.68 3.30
CA GLU A 60 1.99 5.71 2.36
C GLU A 60 2.91 5.14 1.27
N LEU A 61 2.90 5.77 0.10
CA LEU A 61 3.69 5.36 -1.07
C LEU A 61 5.17 5.84 -1.01
N TYR A 62 5.63 6.23 0.19
CA TYR A 62 6.72 7.19 0.46
C TYR A 62 8.05 6.95 -0.27
N ARG A 63 8.42 5.71 -0.60
CA ARG A 63 9.71 5.40 -1.24
C ARG A 63 9.73 5.49 -2.77
N ASN A 64 8.57 5.50 -3.42
CA ASN A 64 8.49 5.44 -4.88
C ASN A 64 7.67 6.60 -5.48
N ALA A 65 7.17 7.51 -4.65
CA ALA A 65 6.24 8.55 -5.07
C ALA A 65 6.91 9.76 -5.75
N ASP A 66 8.18 10.05 -5.43
CA ASP A 66 8.91 11.23 -5.93
C ASP A 66 9.59 11.02 -7.29
N GLY A 67 9.57 9.80 -7.82
CA GLY A 67 10.22 9.45 -9.08
C GLY A 67 11.75 9.49 -9.05
N SER A 68 12.35 9.69 -7.87
CA SER A 68 13.79 9.57 -7.67
C SER A 68 14.23 8.11 -7.90
N ASP A 69 15.52 7.88 -8.18
CA ASP A 69 16.02 6.51 -8.32
C ASP A 69 16.11 5.88 -6.92
N PRO A 70 15.15 5.03 -6.51
CA PRO A 70 15.17 4.52 -5.15
C PRO A 70 16.33 3.55 -5.05
N PHE A 71 16.99 3.52 -3.89
CA PHE A 71 17.84 2.38 -3.56
C PHE A 71 17.00 1.10 -3.65
N LEU A 72 17.22 0.30 -4.69
CA LEU A 72 16.53 -0.97 -4.87
C LEU A 72 17.08 -1.99 -3.88
N SER A 73 16.26 -2.35 -2.90
CA SER A 73 16.58 -3.43 -1.99
C SER A 73 16.71 -4.76 -2.74
N GLU A 74 17.31 -5.76 -2.11
CA GLU A 74 17.34 -7.11 -2.67
C GLU A 74 15.93 -7.68 -2.88
N TYR A 75 15.00 -7.33 -1.99
CA TYR A 75 13.58 -7.62 -2.15
C TYR A 75 13.01 -7.03 -3.44
N ASP A 76 13.24 -5.74 -3.72
CA ASP A 76 12.75 -5.07 -4.93
C ASP A 76 13.30 -5.72 -6.20
N LYS A 77 14.57 -6.13 -6.18
CA LYS A 77 15.20 -6.83 -7.31
C LYS A 77 14.55 -8.20 -7.55
N ASN A 78 14.23 -8.94 -6.48
CA ASN A 78 13.56 -10.23 -6.58
C ASN A 78 12.10 -10.10 -7.02
N LEU A 79 11.36 -9.15 -6.46
CA LEU A 79 10.00 -8.82 -6.88
C LEU A 79 9.96 -8.43 -8.36
N LEU A 80 10.91 -7.62 -8.82
CA LEU A 80 11.00 -7.23 -10.23
C LEU A 80 11.24 -8.44 -11.15
N LYS A 81 12.08 -9.41 -10.74
CA LYS A 81 12.23 -10.69 -11.47
C LYS A 81 10.91 -11.44 -11.51
N GLN A 82 10.21 -11.57 -10.38
CA GLN A 82 8.92 -12.26 -10.32
C GLN A 82 7.85 -11.62 -11.22
N ILE A 83 7.78 -10.29 -11.27
CA ILE A 83 6.87 -9.56 -12.18
C ILE A 83 7.27 -9.78 -13.65
N GLN A 84 8.57 -9.80 -13.96
CA GLN A 84 9.04 -10.02 -15.34
C GLN A 84 8.79 -11.45 -15.83
N HIS A 85 8.89 -12.43 -14.94
CA HIS A 85 8.59 -13.83 -15.24
C HIS A 85 7.09 -14.18 -15.13
N GLY A 86 6.22 -13.20 -14.84
CA GLY A 86 4.77 -13.41 -14.75
C GLY A 86 4.32 -14.21 -13.52
N VAL A 87 5.21 -14.42 -12.55
CA VAL A 87 4.92 -15.10 -11.27
C VAL A 87 4.04 -14.23 -10.39
N VAL A 88 4.31 -12.92 -10.39
CA VAL A 88 3.43 -11.90 -9.81
C VAL A 88 2.78 -11.17 -10.96
N LYS A 89 1.44 -11.15 -10.98
CA LYS A 89 0.69 -10.44 -12.03
C LYS A 89 1.09 -8.97 -12.06
N ASP A 90 1.35 -8.48 -13.26
CA ASP A 90 1.50 -7.05 -13.48
C ASP A 90 0.11 -6.41 -13.31
N ALA A 91 -0.02 -5.48 -12.35
CA ALA A 91 -1.29 -4.80 -12.02
C ALA A 91 -1.88 -3.98 -13.20
N THR A 92 -1.23 -3.98 -14.37
CA THR A 92 -1.76 -3.43 -15.62
C THR A 92 -2.98 -4.15 -16.18
N VAL A 93 -3.15 -5.45 -15.91
CA VAL A 93 -4.20 -6.26 -16.55
C VAL A 93 -5.56 -6.09 -15.87
N GLU A 94 -5.59 -5.67 -14.60
CA GLU A 94 -6.82 -5.61 -13.79
C GLU A 94 -7.37 -4.19 -13.58
N LEU A 95 -6.64 -3.13 -13.98
CA LEU A 95 -7.11 -1.74 -13.86
C LEU A 95 -7.86 -1.22 -15.11
N PHE A 96 -7.91 -2.00 -16.20
CA PHE A 96 -8.56 -1.63 -17.47
C PHE A 96 -9.46 -2.74 -18.05
N ALA A 97 -9.79 -3.77 -17.26
CA ALA A 97 -10.76 -4.82 -17.60
C ALA A 97 -12.02 -4.61 -16.77
#